data_AF-T2JB96-F1
#
_entry.id   AF-T2JB96-F1
#
_cell.length_a   1.000
_cell.length_b   1.000
_cell.length_c   1.000
_cell.angle_alpha   90.00
_cell.angle_beta   90.00
_cell.angle_gamma   90.00
#
_symmetry.space_group_name_H-M   'P 1'
#
loop_
_entity.id
_entity.type
_entity.pdbx_description
1 polymer ?
#
loop_
_entity_poly.entity_id
_entity_poly.type
_entity_poly.pdbx_seq_one_letter_code
_entity_poly.pdbx_strand_id
1 'polypeptide(L)' 'MLNLTYNYKLQPTKKQIEVIEHNLNVCKSVWNYALYIRKLWFNSRSCEINKCSLYSEYIVEPFEYPRLPFSIY' A
#
# COMPACT_ATOMS: atom_id res chain seq x y z
N MET A 1 3.20 -10.65 41.28
CA MET A 1 2.26 -10.99 40.19
C MET A 1 3.07 -11.55 39.04
N LEU A 2 2.94 -12.84 38.75
CA LEU A 2 3.68 -13.51 37.67
C LEU A 2 2.92 -13.34 36.36
N ASN A 3 3.51 -12.65 35.37
CA ASN A 3 2.97 -12.59 34.01
C ASN A 3 3.56 -13.75 33.20
N LEU A 4 2.70 -14.70 32.83
CA LEU A 4 3.06 -15.80 31.94
C LEU A 4 2.76 -15.39 30.49
N THR A 5 3.81 -15.30 29.68
CA THR A 5 3.69 -15.15 28.22
C THR A 5 3.69 -16.52 27.56
N TYR A 6 2.52 -16.96 27.11
CA TYR A 6 2.38 -18.20 26.34
C TYR A 6 2.66 -17.95 24.86
N ASN A 7 3.42 -18.85 24.25
CA ASN A 7 3.63 -18.88 22.81
C ASN A 7 2.73 -19.96 22.20
N TYR A 8 1.82 -19.56 21.32
CA TYR A 8 0.95 -20.48 20.59
C TYR A 8 1.46 -20.64 19.16
N LYS A 9 1.54 -21.90 18.69
CA LYS A 9 1.84 -22.22 17.29
C LYS A 9 0.54 -22.48 16.55
N LEU A 10 0.32 -21.78 15.45
CA LEU A 10 -0.79 -22.07 14.55
C LEU A 10 -0.49 -23.38 13.79
N GLN A 11 -1.46 -24.30 13.79
CA GLN A 11 -1.45 -25.52 12.99
C GLN A 11 -2.65 -25.49 12.03
N PRO A 12 -2.61 -24.66 10.98
CA PRO A 12 -3.74 -24.51 10.08
C PRO A 12 -3.95 -25.79 9.25
N THR A 13 -5.20 -26.12 9.01
CA THR A 13 -5.61 -27.14 8.04
C THR A 13 -5.35 -26.67 6.61
N LYS A 14 -5.29 -27.58 5.63
CA LYS A 14 -5.07 -27.23 4.21
C LYS A 14 -6.03 -26.14 3.72
N LYS A 15 -7.32 -26.26 4.05
CA LYS A 15 -8.35 -25.26 3.70
C LYS A 15 -8.07 -23.89 4.33
N GLN A 16 -7.58 -23.85 5.56
CA GLN A 16 -7.23 -22.58 6.21
C GLN A 16 -5.99 -21.94 5.55
N ILE A 17 -5.00 -22.74 5.14
CA ILE A 17 -3.82 -22.26 4.42
C ILE A 17 -4.24 -21.59 3.11
N GLU A 18 -5.08 -22.25 2.32
CA GLU A 18 -5.58 -21.70 1.04
C GLU A 18 -6.30 -20.35 1.25
N VAL A 19 -7.13 -20.24 2.29
CA VAL A 19 -7.81 -18.99 2.63
C VAL A 19 -6.81 -17.90 3.06
N ILE A 20 -5.83 -18.24 3.88
CA ILE A 20 -4.79 -17.30 4.32
C ILE A 20 -3.99 -16.80 3.11
N GLU A 21 -3.54 -17.69 2.25
CA GLU A 21 -2.76 -17.35 1.05
C GLU A 21 -3.57 -16.47 0.09
N HIS A 22 -4.85 -16.81 -0.14
CA HIS A 22 -5.74 -15.98 -0.94
C HIS A 22 -5.86 -14.56 -0.37
N ASN A 23 -6.13 -14.44 0.94
CA ASN A 23 -6.25 -13.15 1.60
C ASN A 23 -4.95 -12.34 1.52
N LEU A 24 -3.80 -12.97 1.77
CA LEU A 24 -2.50 -12.32 1.65
C LEU A 24 -2.23 -11.84 0.23
N ASN A 25 -2.64 -12.61 -0.79
CA ASN A 25 -2.48 -12.21 -2.18
C ASN A 25 -3.34 -10.99 -2.53
N VAL A 26 -4.59 -10.95 -2.08
CA VAL A 26 -5.49 -9.80 -2.25
C VAL A 26 -4.94 -8.56 -1.54
N CYS A 27 -4.50 -8.70 -0.28
CA CYS A 27 -3.89 -7.59 0.45
C CYS A 27 -2.63 -7.06 -0.27
N LYS A 28 -1.80 -7.96 -0.79
CA LYS A 28 -0.60 -7.60 -1.57
C LYS A 28 -0.98 -6.84 -2.84
N SER A 29 -1.99 -7.26 -3.58
CA SER A 29 -2.40 -6.57 -4.81
C SER A 29 -2.93 -5.16 -4.52
N VAL A 30 -3.77 -5.01 -3.49
CA VAL A 30 -4.30 -3.71 -3.07
C VAL A 30 -3.17 -2.79 -2.62
N TRP A 31 -2.24 -3.29 -1.80
CA TRP A 31 -1.11 -2.51 -1.33
C TRP A 31 -0.19 -2.06 -2.47
N ASN A 32 0.14 -2.96 -3.40
CA ASN A 32 0.98 -2.65 -4.54
C ASN A 32 0.34 -1.59 -5.45
N TYR A 33 -0.98 -1.68 -5.66
CA TYR A 33 -1.72 -0.67 -6.41
C TYR A 33 -1.67 0.70 -5.72
N ALA A 34 -1.98 0.76 -4.41
CA ALA A 34 -1.92 2.00 -3.65
C ALA A 34 -0.51 2.63 -3.64
N LEU A 35 0.52 1.79 -3.50
CA LEU A 35 1.92 2.22 -3.56
C LEU A 35 2.28 2.79 -4.94
N TYR A 36 1.83 2.14 -6.01
CA TYR A 36 2.03 2.61 -7.38
C TYR A 36 1.42 4.00 -7.58
N ILE A 37 0.14 4.20 -7.20
CA ILE A 37 -0.53 5.51 -7.30
C ILE A 37 0.23 6.58 -6.52
N ARG A 38 0.73 6.26 -5.32
CA ARG A 38 1.49 7.22 -4.51
C ARG A 38 2.82 7.62 -5.15
N LYS A 39 3.52 6.68 -5.79
CA LYS A 39 4.74 6.96 -6.55
C LYS A 39 4.43 7.82 -7.79
N LEU A 40 3.35 7.51 -8.50
CA LEU A 40 2.87 8.28 -9.65
C LEU A 40 2.60 9.74 -9.25
N TRP A 41 1.87 9.94 -8.15
CA TRP A 41 1.55 11.26 -7.58
C TRP A 41 2.80 12.03 -7.18
N PHE A 42 3.75 11.37 -6.50
CA PHE A 42 5.01 12.00 -6.09
C PHE A 42 5.82 12.45 -7.31
N ASN A 43 6.00 11.57 -8.29
CA ASN A 43 6.76 11.88 -9.51
C ASN A 43 6.12 13.00 -10.34
N SER A 44 4.78 13.09 -10.35
CA SER A 44 4.08 14.19 -11.03
C SER A 44 4.28 15.57 -10.41
N ARG A 45 4.68 15.62 -9.12
CA ARG A 45 4.81 16.87 -8.35
C ARG A 45 6.22 17.12 -7.84
N SER A 46 7.13 16.17 -8.02
CA SER A 46 8.53 16.34 -7.69
C SER A 46 9.18 17.19 -8.76
N CYS A 47 9.36 18.48 -8.48
CA CYS A 47 10.21 19.37 -9.27
C CYS A 47 11.22 20.07 -8.35
N GLU A 48 12.35 20.48 -8.92
CA GLU A 48 13.28 21.34 -8.20
C GLU A 48 12.67 22.74 -8.07
N ILE A 49 12.81 23.35 -6.90
CA ILE A 49 12.18 24.65 -6.58
C ILE A 49 12.62 25.75 -7.56
N ASN A 50 13.82 25.62 -8.13
CA ASN A 50 14.47 26.62 -8.97
C ASN A 50 14.54 26.25 -10.47
N LYS A 51 14.00 25.11 -10.90
CA LYS A 51 13.96 24.76 -12.34
C LYS A 51 12.84 23.79 -12.69
N CYS A 52 12.23 24.00 -13.85
CA CYS A 52 11.29 23.06 -14.47
C CYS A 52 11.92 22.37 -15.68
N SER A 53 11.39 21.21 -16.05
CA SER A 53 11.83 20.49 -17.25
C SER A 53 11.30 21.19 -18.50
N LEU A 54 12.15 21.36 -19.52
CA LEU A 54 11.76 21.96 -20.80
C LEU A 54 11.33 20.92 -21.85
N TYR A 55 11.66 19.65 -21.65
CA TYR A 55 11.51 18.60 -22.65
C TYR A 55 10.39 17.61 -22.32
N SER A 56 10.16 17.35 -21.03
CA SER A 56 9.21 16.35 -20.59
C SER A 56 8.62 16.71 -19.23
N GLU A 57 7.30 16.62 -19.13
CA GLU A 57 6.56 16.72 -17.88
C GLU A 57 5.91 15.36 -17.59
N TYR A 58 5.76 15.05 -16.31
CA TYR A 58 5.20 13.77 -15.88
C TYR A 58 3.68 13.86 -15.88
N ILE A 59 3.07 13.52 -17.02
CA ILE A 59 1.62 13.59 -17.26
C ILE A 59 0.95 12.29 -16.79
N VAL A 60 -0.14 12.45 -16.07
CA VAL A 60 -0.85 11.39 -15.35
C VAL A 60 -2.33 11.75 -15.31
N GLU A 61 -3.19 10.73 -15.22
CA GLU A 61 -4.63 10.96 -15.08
C GLU A 61 -4.93 11.79 -13.82
N PRO A 62 -6.00 12.60 -13.82
CA PRO A 62 -6.40 13.36 -12.66
C PRO A 62 -6.55 12.45 -11.44
N PHE A 63 -5.69 12.63 -10.45
CA PHE A 63 -5.83 11.92 -9.20
C PHE A 63 -6.97 12.56 -8.41
N GLU A 64 -7.95 11.77 -7.98
CA GLU A 64 -8.54 12.10 -6.69
C GLU A 64 -7.40 12.06 -5.67
N TYR A 65 -7.29 13.09 -4.82
CA TYR A 65 -6.35 13.07 -3.69
C TYR A 65 -6.42 11.67 -3.08
N PRO A 66 -5.30 10.97 -2.83
CA PRO A 66 -5.36 9.67 -2.19
C PRO A 66 -5.96 9.89 -0.80
N ARG A 67 -7.29 9.85 -0.72
CA ARG A 67 -8.02 9.66 0.51
C ARG A 67 -7.46 8.35 1.00
N LEU A 68 -6.73 8.43 2.11
CA LEU A 68 -6.47 7.24 2.90
C LEU A 68 -7.81 6.49 2.94
N PRO A 69 -7.89 5.22 2.51
CA PRO A 69 -9.17 4.51 2.48
C PRO A 69 -9.81 4.35 3.88
N PHE A 70 -9.17 4.92 4.90
CA PHE A 70 -9.62 5.02 6.27
C PHE A 70 -9.32 6.43 6.84
N SER A 71 -9.98 7.47 6.31
CA SER A 71 -10.29 8.63 7.18
C SER A 71 -11.46 8.20 8.06
N ILE A 72 -11.16 7.51 9.15
CA ILE A 72 -12.11 7.37 10.27
C ILE A 72 -11.91 8.61 11.12
N TYR A 73 -12.42 9.74 10.62
CA TYR A 73 -12.75 10.96 11.36
C TYR A 73 -13.88 11.65 10.60
#